data_AF-A0A3N5XLN7-F1
#
_entry.id   AF-A0A3N5XLN7-F1
#
_cell.length_a   1.000
_cell.length_b   1.000
_cell.length_c   1.000
_cell.angle_alpha   90.00
_cell.angle_beta   90.00
_cell.angle_gamma   90.00
#
_symmetry.space_group_name_H-M   'P 1'
#
loop_
_entity.id
_entity.type
_entity.pdbx_description
1 polymer ?
#
loop_
_entity_poly.entity_id
_entity_poly.type
_entity_poly.pdbx_seq_one_letter_code
_entity_poly.pdbx_strand_id
1 'polypeptide(L)' 'MPVRLDPKHIEVPDALMVEVLRRKLPWERLRIGFDMWVSAHNMLLTHIRHSHPDWTQTEVEHEVARRMSHGAV' A
#
# COMPACT_ATOMS: atom_id res chain seq x y z
N MET A 1 8.34 4.51 20.72
CA MET A 1 7.18 5.33 21.13
C MET A 1 5.93 4.51 20.83
N PRO A 2 5.09 4.14 21.82
CA PRO A 2 3.84 3.45 21.50
C PRO A 2 2.90 4.44 20.79
N VAL A 3 2.39 4.06 19.63
CA VAL A 3 1.42 4.86 18.87
C VAL A 3 0.14 4.95 19.70
N ARG A 4 -0.13 6.12 20.26
CA ARG A 4 -1.42 6.40 20.91
C ARG A 4 -2.43 6.70 19.81
N LEU A 5 -3.31 5.74 19.53
CA LEU A 5 -4.41 5.95 18.59
C LEU A 5 -5.39 6.97 19.20
N ASP A 6 -5.50 8.15 18.58
CA ASP A 6 -6.58 9.08 18.88
C ASP A 6 -7.86 8.52 18.25
N PRO A 7 -8.93 8.25 19.04
CA PRO A 7 -10.20 7.78 18.50
C PRO A 7 -10.76 8.66 17.38
N LYS A 8 -10.42 9.96 17.35
CA LYS A 8 -10.84 10.90 16.31
C LYS A 8 -10.20 10.64 14.94
N HIS A 9 -9.10 9.89 14.89
CA HIS A 9 -8.42 9.50 13.63
C HIS A 9 -8.79 8.08 13.18
N ILE A 10 -9.68 7.39 13.90
CA ILE A 10 -10.19 6.10 13.47
C ILE A 10 -11.32 6.36 12.48
N GLU A 11 -11.03 6.27 11.20
CA GLU A 11 -12.07 6.28 10.17
C GLU A 11 -12.94 5.03 10.31
N VAL A 12 -14.23 5.23 10.60
CA VAL A 12 -15.21 4.16 10.69
C VAL A 12 -15.90 4.01 9.34
N PRO A 13 -15.82 2.84 8.69
CA PRO A 13 -16.51 2.62 7.43
C PRO A 13 -18.03 2.75 7.60
N ASP A 14 -18.70 3.29 6.58
CA ASP A 14 -20.16 3.34 6.53
C ASP A 14 -20.76 1.93 6.71
N ALA A 15 -21.89 1.84 7.42
CA ALA A 15 -22.51 0.57 7.79
C ALA A 15 -22.88 -0.29 6.57
N LEU A 16 -23.30 0.34 5.46
CA LEU A 16 -23.57 -0.37 4.21
C LEU A 16 -22.28 -0.98 3.65
N MET A 17 -21.17 -0.29 3.80
CA MET A 17 -19.87 -0.74 3.30
C MET A 17 -19.25 -1.84 4.13
N VAL A 18 -19.47 -1.82 5.44
CA VAL A 18 -19.19 -2.98 6.29
C VAL A 18 -19.92 -4.21 5.79
N GLU A 19 -21.21 -4.10 5.44
CA GLU A 19 -22.00 -5.23 4.94
C GLU A 19 -21.50 -5.75 3.57
N VAL A 20 -21.14 -4.85 2.66
CA VAL A 20 -20.53 -5.24 1.37
C VAL A 20 -19.22 -5.99 1.58
N LEU A 21 -18.36 -5.52 2.48
CA LEU A 21 -17.09 -6.16 2.80
C LEU A 21 -17.28 -7.51 3.51
N ARG A 22 -18.31 -7.66 4.35
CA ARG A 22 -18.65 -8.93 5.01
C ARG A 22 -19.05 -10.03 4.03
N ARG A 23 -19.67 -9.66 2.91
CA ARG A 23 -20.11 -10.61 1.87
C ARG A 23 -18.99 -11.08 0.94
N LYS A 24 -17.79 -10.49 1.03
CA LYS A 24 -16.64 -10.90 0.22
C LYS A 24 -16.17 -12.30 0.61
N LEU A 25 -15.93 -13.12 -0.39
CA LEU A 25 -15.40 -14.46 -0.24
C LEU A 25 -13.91 -14.40 0.15
N PRO A 26 -13.36 -15.44 0.81
CA PRO A 26 -11.98 -15.40 1.31
C PRO A 26 -10.93 -15.00 0.25
N TRP A 27 -11.05 -15.50 -0.98
CA TRP A 27 -10.13 -15.18 -2.06
C TRP A 27 -10.29 -13.75 -2.59
N GLU A 28 -11.49 -13.17 -2.53
CA GLU A 28 -11.71 -11.77 -2.93
C GLU A 28 -11.04 -10.83 -1.93
N ARG A 29 -11.04 -11.19 -0.64
CA ARG A 29 -10.34 -10.42 0.40
C ARG A 29 -8.83 -10.44 0.20
N LEU A 30 -8.26 -11.60 -0.16
CA LEU A 30 -6.85 -11.70 -0.51
C LEU A 30 -6.51 -10.89 -1.77
N ARG A 31 -7.38 -10.96 -2.79
CA ARG A 31 -7.20 -10.20 -4.02
C ARG A 31 -7.12 -8.70 -3.75
N ILE A 32 -7.98 -8.15 -2.88
CA ILE A 32 -7.90 -6.73 -2.46
C ILE A 32 -6.50 -6.41 -1.92
N GLY A 33 -5.94 -7.25 -1.05
CA GLY A 33 -4.60 -7.05 -0.51
C GLY A 33 -3.50 -7.07 -1.59
N PHE A 34 -3.56 -8.02 -2.52
CA PHE A 34 -2.62 -8.08 -3.65
C PHE A 34 -2.76 -6.88 -4.60
N ASP A 35 -3.99 -6.48 -4.91
CA ASP A 35 -4.25 -5.32 -5.76
C ASP A 35 -3.74 -4.03 -5.11
N MET A 36 -3.92 -3.87 -3.79
CA MET A 36 -3.34 -2.77 -3.03
C MET A 36 -1.80 -2.77 -3.09
N TRP A 37 -1.17 -3.94 -2.96
CA TRP A 37 0.29 -4.07 -3.07
C TRP A 37 0.80 -3.68 -4.45
N VAL A 38 0.16 -4.17 -5.52
CA VAL A 38 0.52 -3.85 -6.91
C VAL A 38 0.32 -2.36 -7.19
N SER A 39 -0.77 -1.79 -6.69
CA SER A 39 -1.05 -0.35 -6.81
C SER A 39 0.05 0.48 -6.16
N ALA A 40 0.39 0.19 -4.89
CA ALA A 40 1.45 0.89 -4.17
C ALA A 40 2.81 0.77 -4.87
N HIS A 41 3.16 -0.43 -5.34
CA HIS A 41 4.38 -0.66 -6.11
C HIS A 41 4.43 0.23 -7.36
N ASN A 42 3.36 0.26 -8.16
CA ASN A 42 3.30 1.02 -9.40
C ASN A 42 3.35 2.53 -9.16
N MET A 43 2.69 3.02 -8.10
CA MET A 43 2.77 4.40 -7.68
C MET A 43 4.20 4.79 -7.29
N LEU A 44 4.87 3.99 -6.48
CA LEU A 44 6.26 4.23 -6.07
C LEU A 44 7.21 4.18 -7.25
N LEU A 45 7.10 3.17 -8.12
CA LEU A 45 7.93 3.04 -9.31
C LEU A 45 7.80 4.29 -10.20
N THR A 46 6.58 4.73 -10.47
CA THR A 46 6.31 5.90 -11.30
C THR A 46 6.87 7.16 -10.65
N HIS A 47 6.60 7.36 -9.35
CA HIS A 47 7.06 8.53 -8.61
C HIS A 47 8.59 8.60 -8.54
N ILE A 48 9.26 7.49 -8.24
CA ILE A 48 10.73 7.43 -8.11
C ILE A 48 11.39 7.67 -9.47
N ARG A 49 10.94 6.99 -10.54
CA ARG A 49 11.47 7.25 -11.91
C ARG A 49 11.32 8.71 -12.32
N HIS A 50 10.18 9.33 -11.99
CA HIS A 50 9.96 10.74 -12.32
C HIS A 50 10.84 11.68 -11.49
N SER A 51 11.07 11.34 -10.21
CA SER A 51 11.85 12.19 -9.29
C SER A 51 13.36 12.03 -9.46
N HIS A 52 13.82 10.91 -10.02
CA HIS A 52 15.22 10.59 -10.25
C HIS A 52 15.45 10.14 -11.70
N PRO A 53 15.36 11.07 -12.68
CA PRO A 53 15.47 10.73 -14.10
C PRO A 53 16.88 10.27 -14.51
N ASP A 54 17.89 10.53 -13.69
CA ASP A 54 19.28 10.13 -13.84
C ASP A 54 19.57 8.71 -13.33
N TRP A 55 18.64 8.12 -12.55
CA TRP A 55 18.83 6.79 -12.00
C TRP A 55 18.60 5.70 -13.04
N THR A 56 19.40 4.66 -12.92
CA THR A 56 19.22 3.41 -13.66
C THR A 56 17.97 2.68 -13.20
N GLN A 57 17.46 1.78 -14.04
CA GLN A 57 16.30 0.95 -13.70
C GLN A 57 16.52 0.13 -12.42
N THR A 58 17.75 -0.37 -12.21
CA THR A 58 18.12 -1.15 -11.02
C THR A 58 18.07 -0.31 -9.75
N GLU A 59 18.55 0.93 -9.77
CA GLU A 59 18.53 1.83 -8.61
C GLU A 59 17.09 2.17 -8.21
N VAL A 60 16.23 2.42 -9.21
CA VAL A 60 14.80 2.62 -9.01
C VAL A 60 14.14 1.41 -8.37
N GLU A 61 14.37 0.20 -8.91
CA GLU A 61 13.79 -1.04 -8.39
C GLU A 61 14.23 -1.33 -6.95
N HIS A 62 15.52 -1.11 -6.66
CA HIS A 62 16.06 -1.26 -5.31
C HIS A 62 15.37 -0.32 -4.31
N GLU A 63 15.17 0.95 -4.68
CA GLU A 63 14.49 1.90 -3.81
C GLU A 63 12.99 1.59 -3.64
N VAL A 64 12.31 1.12 -4.69
CA VAL A 64 10.93 0.64 -4.58
C VAL A 64 10.86 -0.54 -3.60
N ALA A 65 11.74 -1.53 -3.74
CA ALA A 65 11.79 -2.70 -2.86
C ALA A 65 12.05 -2.29 -1.40
N ARG A 66 13.02 -1.41 -1.16
CA ARG A 66 13.33 -0.87 0.16
C ARG A 66 12.11 -0.16 0.79
N ARG A 67 11.35 0.63 0.03
CA ARG A 67 10.15 1.32 0.55
C ARG A 67 8.99 0.38 0.81
N MET A 68 8.72 -0.56 -0.11
CA MET A 68 7.66 -1.55 0.04
C MET A 68 7.90 -2.46 1.26
N SER A 69 9.16 -2.77 1.57
CA SER A 69 9.55 -3.60 2.70
C SER A 69 9.73 -2.84 4.02
N HIS A 70 9.51 -1.52 4.03
CA HIS A 70 9.84 -0.64 5.16
C HIS A 70 11.31 -0.73 5.61
N GLY A 71 12.23 -0.95 4.66
CA GLY A 71 13.67 -0.98 4.90
C GLY A 71 14.22 -2.34 5.35
N ALA A 72 13.47 -3.42 5.17
CA ALA A 72 13.92 -4.77 5.52
C ALA A 72 14.85 -5.40 4.47
N VAL A 73 14.96 -4.79 3.29
CA VAL A 73 15.92 -5.11 2.21
C VAL A 73 16.78 -3.91 1.92
#